data_AF-A0A2I7N519-F1
#
_entry.id   AF-A0A2I7N519-F1
#
_cell.length_a   1.000
_cell.length_b   1.000
_cell.length_c   1.000
_cell.angle_alpha   90.00
_cell.angle_beta   90.00
_cell.angle_gamma   90.00
#
_symmetry.space_group_name_H-M   'P 1'
#
loop_
_entity.id
_entity.type
_entity.pdbx_description
1 polymer ?
#
loop_
_entity_poly.entity_id
_entity_poly.type
_entity_poly.pdbx_seq_one_letter_code
_entity_poly.pdbx_strand_id
1 'polypeptide(L)' 'MGSISIWHWLIVLLIVVMVFGTKKLKNIGQDLGEAVKNFKNATDENTNNKQHSEDSKK' A
#
# COMPACT_ATOMS: atom_id res chain seq x y z
N MET A 1 -21.29 -3.75 21.99
CA MET A 1 -19.81 -3.81 22.00
C MET A 1 -19.30 -3.32 20.63
N GLY A 2 -19.72 -2.12 20.24
CA GLY A 2 -19.48 -1.59 18.91
C GLY A 2 -18.06 -1.07 18.81
N SER A 3 -17.24 -1.82 18.10
CA SER A 3 -16.28 -1.30 17.12
C SER A 3 -15.68 0.05 17.49
N ILE A 4 -14.46 0.00 18.00
CA ILE A 4 -13.47 1.09 18.00
C ILE A 4 -13.66 1.89 16.72
N SER A 5 -14.29 3.07 16.86
CA SER A 5 -14.76 3.89 15.76
C SER A 5 -13.60 4.20 14.81
N ILE A 6 -13.84 4.26 13.51
CA ILE A 6 -12.83 4.63 12.50
C ILE A 6 -12.08 5.93 12.91
N TRP A 7 -12.78 6.79 13.65
CA TRP A 7 -12.27 8.02 14.25
C TRP A 7 -11.17 7.82 15.29
N HIS A 8 -11.21 6.73 16.07
CA HIS A 8 -10.14 6.39 17.01
C HIS A 8 -8.86 6.04 16.27
N TRP A 9 -8.95 5.27 15.17
CA TRP A 9 -7.77 4.92 14.38
C TRP A 9 -7.10 6.15 13.74
N LEU A 10 -7.87 7.15 13.31
CA LEU A 10 -7.33 8.43 12.84
C LEU A 10 -6.53 9.17 13.93
N ILE A 11 -7.07 9.22 15.16
CA ILE A 11 -6.39 9.90 16.27
C ILE A 11 -5.12 9.17 16.68
N VAL A 12 -5.14 7.83 16.71
CA VAL A 12 -3.97 7.01 17.04
C VAL A 12 -2.90 7.18 15.97
N LEU A 13 -3.26 7.15 14.69
CA LEU A 13 -2.32 7.33 13.59
C LEU A 13 -1.64 8.71 13.66
N LEU A 14 -2.39 9.77 14.00
CA LEU A 14 -1.83 11.10 14.20
C LEU A 14 -0.76 11.12 15.31
N ILE A 15 -1.05 10.49 16.46
CA ILE A 15 -0.12 10.42 17.58
C ILE A 15 1.12 9.61 17.21
N VAL A 16 0.96 8.48 16.53
CA VAL A 16 2.10 7.67 16.06
C VAL A 16 2.99 8.49 15.13
N VAL A 17 2.43 9.25 14.19
CA VAL A 17 3.19 10.13 13.30
C VAL A 17 3.91 11.24 14.10
N MET A 18 3.29 11.81 15.12
CA MET A 18 3.92 12.82 15.98
C MET A 18 5.09 12.25 16.79
N VAL A 19 4.95 11.05 17.37
CA VAL A 19 5.98 10.41 18.20
C VAL A 19 7.18 9.94 17.35
N PHE A 20 6.92 9.29 16.23
CA PHE A 20 7.99 8.80 15.34
C PHE A 20 8.58 9.91 14.48
N GLY A 21 7.82 10.99 14.25
CA GLY A 21 8.16 12.07 13.34
C GLY A 21 8.08 11.63 11.86
N THR A 22 7.75 12.58 10.99
CA THR A 22 7.58 12.31 9.55
C THR A 22 8.87 11.85 8.86
N LYS A 23 10.05 12.24 9.37
CA LYS A 23 11.35 11.86 8.79
C LYS A 23 11.64 10.36 8.92
N LYS A 24 11.37 9.74 10.07
CA LYS A 24 11.63 8.30 10.25
C LYS A 24 10.57 7.46 9.54
N LEU A 25 9.32 7.90 9.58
CA LEU A 25 8.22 7.25 8.88
C LEU A 25 8.40 7.32 7.35
N LYS A 26 8.96 8.42 6.83
CA LYS A 26 9.28 8.56 5.40
C LYS A 26 10.41 7.63 4.96
N ASN A 27 11.52 7.54 5.70
CA ASN A 27 12.62 6.65 5.31
C ASN A 27 12.16 5.18 5.31
N ILE A 28 11.53 4.73 6.40
CA ILE A 28 11.02 3.35 6.51
C ILE A 28 9.88 3.11 5.52
N GLY A 29 8.99 4.08 5.35
CA GLY A 29 7.87 4.01 4.41
C GLY A 29 8.30 4.03 2.94
N GLN A 30 9.44 4.64 2.61
CA GLN A 30 9.99 4.61 1.26
C GLN A 30 10.54 3.20 0.95
N ASP A 31 11.28 2.60 1.87
CA ASP A 31 11.85 1.25 1.70
C ASP A 31 10.73 0.18 1.62
N LEU A 32 9.74 0.25 2.51
CA LEU A 32 8.55 -0.60 2.45
C LEU A 32 7.68 -0.30 1.24
N GLY A 33 7.58 0.97 0.85
CA GLY A 33 6.80 1.43 -0.29
C GLY A 33 7.36 0.91 -1.61
N GLU A 34 8.68 0.91 -1.80
CA GLU A 34 9.33 0.32 -2.96
C GLU A 34 9.11 -1.18 -3.06
N ALA A 35 9.23 -1.90 -1.93
CA ALA A 35 8.96 -3.35 -1.90
C ALA A 35 7.51 -3.67 -2.31
N VAL A 36 6.53 -2.94 -1.77
CA VAL A 36 5.11 -3.11 -2.10
C VAL A 36 4.80 -2.66 -3.54
N LYS A 37 5.42 -1.59 -4.02
CA LYS A 37 5.27 -1.11 -5.41
C LYS A 37 5.77 -2.16 -6.40
N ASN A 38 6.93 -2.75 -6.16
CA ASN A 38 7.46 -3.82 -7.01
C ASN A 38 6.58 -5.08 -6.98
N PHE A 39 6.05 -5.44 -5.80
CA PHE A 39 5.11 -6.56 -5.69
C PHE A 39 3.81 -6.33 -6.48
N LYS A 40 3.28 -5.10 -6.40
CA LYS A 40 2.08 -4.71 -7.17
C LYS A 40 2.35 -4.71 -8.66
N ASN A 41 3.44 -4.09 -9.11
CA ASN A 41 3.84 -4.08 -10.52
C ASN A 41 4.00 -5.51 -11.07
N ALA A 42 4.68 -6.39 -10.33
CA ALA A 42 4.83 -7.79 -10.75
C ALA A 42 3.49 -8.52 -10.85
N THR A 43 2.56 -8.27 -9.92
CA THR A 43 1.21 -8.85 -9.94
C THR A 43 0.38 -8.31 -11.11
N ASP A 44 0.46 -7.00 -11.35
CA ASP A 44 -0.24 -6.31 -12.44
C ASP A 44 0.31 -6.73 -13.81
N GLU A 45 1.63 -6.91 -13.95
CA GLU A 45 2.27 -7.43 -15.19
C GLU A 45 1.85 -8.87 -15.49
N ASN A 46 1.75 -9.74 -14.48
CA ASN A 46 1.25 -11.11 -14.65
C ASN A 46 -0.25 -11.15 -15.02
N THR A 47 -1.01 -10.15 -14.58
CA THR A 47 -2.44 -10.02 -14.90
C THR A 47 -2.62 -9.43 -16.30
N ASN A 48 -1.83 -8.42 -16.69
CA ASN A 48 -1.94 -7.73 -17.97
C ASN A 48 -1.36 -8.56 -19.14
N ASN A 49 -0.31 -9.37 -18.91
CA ASN A 49 0.25 -10.26 -19.93
C ASN A 49 -0.75 -11.37 -20.34
N LYS A 50 -1.64 -11.80 -19.45
CA LYS A 50 -2.75 -12.71 -19.82
C LYS A 50 -3.83 -12.05 -20.68
N GLN A 51 -3.96 -10.72 -20.64
CA GLN A 51 -4.99 -10.00 -21.39
C GLN A 51 -4.56 -9.72 -22.85
N HIS A 52 -3.26 -9.63 -23.12
CA HIS A 52 -2.74 -9.41 -24.48
C HIS A 52 -2.67 -10.69 -25.34
N SER A 53 -2.94 -11.86 -24.76
CA SER A 53 -2.96 -13.15 -25.48
C SER A 53 -4.37 -13.66 -25.85
N GLU A 54 -5.45 -13.04 -25.35
CA GLU A 54 -6.83 -13.44 -25.68
C GLU A 54 -7.49 -12.62 -26.82
N ASP A 55 -6.93 -11.47 -27.21
CA ASP A 55 -7.47 -10.63 -28.30
C ASP A 55 -6.87 -10.96 -29.70
N SER A 56 -5.93 -11.90 -29.78
CA SER A 56 -5.34 -12.36 -31.05
C SER A 56 -5.90 -13.71 -31.55
N LYS A 57 -6.93 -14.25 -30.88
CA LYS A 57 -7.53 -15.55 -31.24
C LYS A 57 -9.04 -15.51 -31.47
N LYS A 58 -9.63 -14.32 -31.64
CA LYS A 58 -11.05 -14.13 -31.92
C LYS A 58 -11.29 -13.61 -33.34
#